data_AF-A0A451B173-F1
#
_entry.id   AF-A0A451B173-F1
#
_cell.length_a   1.000
_cell.length_b   1.000
_cell.length_c   1.000
_cell.angle_alpha   90.00
_cell.angle_beta   90.00
_cell.angle_gamma   90.00
#
_symmetry.space_group_name_H-M   'P 1'
#
loop_
_entity.id
_entity.type
_entity.pdbx_description
1 polymer ?
#
loop_
_entity_poly.entity_id
_entity_poly.type
_entity_poly.pdbx_seq_one_letter_code
_entity_poly.pdbx_strand_id
1 'polypeptide(L)'
;MKVQLSGAQLDKVQARCSHSYMKAHEDQFGPPLLPFVPQKKRATMIRAGKSGNSGELLTSAQQDRIDQHMLAELKRLGSDFPYTEKFMGK
;
A
#
# COMPACT_ATOMS: atom_id res chain seq x y z
N MET A 1 2.85 -18.39 10.82
CA MET A 1 3.82 -17.83 11.80
C MET A 1 3.56 -18.45 13.18
N LYS A 2 4.59 -18.77 13.97
CA LYS A 2 4.48 -19.43 15.29
C LYS A 2 4.90 -18.50 16.46
N VAL A 3 4.41 -17.26 16.49
CA VAL A 3 4.71 -16.30 17.57
C VAL A 3 3.41 -15.94 18.27
N GLN A 4 3.36 -16.11 19.60
CA GLN A 4 2.24 -15.63 20.41
C GLN A 4 2.60 -14.27 21.00
N LEU A 5 1.72 -13.29 20.78
CA LEU A 5 1.87 -11.94 21.32
C LEU A 5 0.86 -11.73 22.45
N SER A 6 1.28 -11.07 23.52
CA SER A 6 0.35 -10.48 24.47
C SER A 6 -0.38 -9.30 23.85
N GLY A 7 -1.52 -8.88 24.43
CA GLY A 7 -2.26 -7.69 23.96
C GLY A 7 -1.37 -6.45 23.85
N ALA A 8 -0.59 -6.16 24.89
CA ALA A 8 0.36 -5.04 24.89
C ALA A 8 1.45 -5.15 23.81
N GLN A 9 1.86 -6.36 23.42
CA GLN A 9 2.80 -6.56 22.31
C GLN A 9 2.12 -6.32 20.96
N LEU A 10 0.86 -6.78 20.81
CA LEU A 10 0.07 -6.53 19.61
C LEU A 10 -0.20 -5.03 19.43
N ASP A 11 -0.52 -4.31 20.50
CA ASP A 11 -0.73 -2.86 20.47
C ASP A 11 0.52 -2.12 19.98
N LYS A 12 1.70 -2.55 20.44
CA LYS A 12 2.98 -2.00 19.97
C LYS A 12 3.21 -2.29 18.49
N VAL A 13 2.87 -3.49 18.02
CA VAL A 13 2.95 -3.83 16.59
C VAL A 13 2.02 -2.94 15.79
N GLN A 14 0.76 -2.82 16.19
CA GLN A 14 -0.22 -1.96 15.52
C GLN A 14 0.24 -0.49 15.48
N ALA A 15 0.75 0.04 16.58
CA ALA A 15 1.27 1.40 16.64
C ALA A 15 2.44 1.62 15.68
N ARG A 16 3.41 0.69 15.64
CA ARG A 16 4.59 0.81 14.76
C ARG A 16 4.28 0.53 13.29
N CYS A 17 3.26 -0.26 13.00
CA CYS A 17 2.76 -0.52 11.65
C CYS A 17 1.77 0.56 11.17
N SER A 18 1.45 1.56 11.99
CA SER A 18 0.59 2.67 11.58
C SER A 18 1.29 3.54 10.53
N HIS A 19 0.51 4.06 9.57
CA HIS A 19 1.03 4.93 8.51
C HIS A 19 1.74 6.17 9.08
N SER A 20 1.16 6.81 10.10
CA SER A 20 1.74 7.98 10.75
C SER A 20 3.10 7.68 11.38
N TYR A 21 3.22 6.57 12.11
CA TYR A 21 4.50 6.15 12.67
C TYR A 21 5.52 5.87 11.59
N MET A 22 5.17 5.05 10.58
CA MET A 22 6.09 4.69 9.50
C MET A 22 6.53 5.91 8.70
N LYS A 23 5.63 6.88 8.47
CA LYS A 23 5.94 8.13 7.78
C LYS A 23 6.89 9.02 8.58
N ALA A 24 6.72 9.09 9.89
CA ALA A 24 7.64 9.82 10.78
C ALA A 24 9.03 9.14 10.87
N HIS A 25 9.09 7.82 10.62
CA HIS A 25 10.31 7.01 10.63
C HIS A 25 10.70 6.53 9.22
N GLU A 26 10.44 7.36 8.20
CA GLU A 26 10.64 7.03 6.79
C GLU A 26 12.09 6.67 6.45
N ASP A 27 13.03 7.19 7.26
CA ASP A 27 14.45 6.93 7.16
C ASP A 27 14.83 5.45 7.30
N GLN A 28 14.01 4.66 7.99
CA GLN A 28 14.19 3.21 8.17
C GLN A 28 13.82 2.41 6.91
N PHE A 29 12.97 2.96 6.05
CA PHE A 29 12.40 2.26 4.89
C PHE A 29 13.06 2.66 3.56
N GLY A 30 13.79 3.77 3.54
CA GLY A 30 14.49 4.19 2.33
C GLY A 30 15.67 3.27 2.00
N PRO A 31 16.11 3.23 0.73
CA PRO A 31 17.23 2.39 0.30
C PRO A 31 18.52 2.73 1.05
N PRO A 32 19.47 1.79 1.15
CA PRO A 32 20.81 2.04 1.71
C PRO A 32 21.49 3.22 1.02
N LEU A 33 22.21 4.02 1.80
CA LEU A 33 23.00 5.13 1.26
C LEU A 33 24.28 4.58 0.65
N LEU A 34 24.33 4.54 -0.68
CA LEU A 34 25.58 4.27 -1.39
C LEU A 34 26.48 5.52 -1.30
N PRO A 35 27.83 5.36 -1.23
CA PRO A 35 28.77 6.46 -0.99
C PRO A 35 28.67 7.67 -1.94
N PHE A 36 28.08 7.48 -3.12
CA PHE A 36 27.98 8.51 -4.16
C PHE A 36 26.56 9.04 -4.38
N VAL A 37 25.57 8.62 -3.56
CA VAL A 37 24.19 9.09 -3.67
C VAL A 37 23.95 10.22 -2.66
N PRO A 38 23.70 11.45 -3.11
CA PRO A 38 23.37 12.55 -2.20
C PRO A 38 22.10 12.22 -1.40
N GLN A 39 22.15 12.40 -0.08
CA GLN A 39 21.00 12.15 0.81
C GLN A 39 19.73 12.93 0.39
N LYS A 40 19.91 14.11 -0.22
CA LYS A 40 18.82 14.95 -0.76
C LYS A 40 18.08 14.32 -1.96
N LYS A 41 18.62 13.27 -2.59
CA LYS A 41 17.98 12.53 -3.68
C LYS A 41 17.24 11.27 -3.21
N ARG A 42 17.07 11.06 -1.90
CA ARG A 42 16.37 9.88 -1.38
C ARG A 42 14.89 9.97 -1.75
N ALA A 43 14.40 8.95 -2.46
CA ALA A 43 12.99 8.84 -2.79
C ALA A 43 12.16 8.68 -1.51
N THR A 44 10.98 9.31 -1.50
CA THR A 44 9.95 9.08 -0.49
C THR A 44 9.35 7.70 -0.72
N MET A 45 9.54 6.79 0.24
CA MET A 45 9.00 5.43 0.22
C MET A 45 7.58 5.36 0.77
N ILE A 46 7.29 6.10 1.85
CA ILE A 46 5.97 6.10 2.47
C ILE A 46 5.17 7.25 1.88
N ARG A 47 4.33 6.97 0.88
CA ARG A 47 3.48 7.99 0.22
C ARG A 47 2.20 8.26 1.04
N ALA A 48 1.03 8.19 0.41
CA ALA A 48 -0.24 8.56 1.02
C ALA A 48 -0.83 7.48 1.94
N GLY A 49 -0.52 6.20 1.71
CA GLY A 49 -1.08 5.09 2.49
C GLY A 49 -2.61 4.94 2.36
N LYS A 50 -3.20 5.50 1.31
CA LYS A 50 -4.65 5.50 1.06
C LYS A 50 -5.01 4.58 -0.09
N SER A 51 -6.12 3.87 0.04
CA SER A 51 -6.77 3.14 -1.06
C SER A 51 -7.70 4.08 -1.84
N GLY A 52 -7.95 3.79 -3.11
CA GLY A 52 -8.93 4.53 -3.94
C GLY A 52 -8.46 5.87 -4.52
N ASN A 53 -7.21 6.29 -4.28
CA ASN A 53 -6.72 7.59 -4.76
C ASN A 53 -6.25 7.61 -6.23
N SER A 54 -6.45 6.52 -6.98
CA SER A 54 -6.01 6.40 -8.38
C SER A 54 -6.77 7.33 -9.33
N GLY A 55 -7.98 7.78 -8.95
CA GLY A 55 -8.78 8.69 -9.75
C GLY A 55 -8.18 10.09 -9.93
N GLU A 56 -7.18 10.46 -9.13
CA GLU A 56 -6.40 11.69 -9.35
C GLU A 56 -5.51 11.62 -10.60
N LEU A 57 -5.20 10.41 -11.09
CA LEU A 57 -4.22 10.18 -12.16
C LEU A 57 -4.82 9.55 -13.43
N LEU A 58 -6.02 8.98 -13.33
CA LEU A 58 -6.64 8.21 -14.40
C LEU A 58 -7.96 8.84 -14.83
N THR A 59 -8.19 8.90 -16.14
CA THR A 59 -9.52 9.25 -16.67
C THR A 59 -10.52 8.14 -16.37
N SER A 60 -11.81 8.47 -16.36
CA SER A 60 -12.87 7.47 -16.14
C SER A 60 -12.78 6.29 -17.12
N ALA A 61 -12.53 6.55 -18.40
CA ALA A 61 -12.37 5.50 -19.39
C ALA A 61 -11.17 4.57 -19.13
N GLN A 62 -10.07 5.11 -18.56
CA GLN A 62 -8.92 4.29 -18.15
C GLN A 62 -9.26 3.43 -16.93
N GLN A 63 -10.00 3.97 -15.97
CA GLN A 63 -10.45 3.24 -14.79
C GLN A 63 -11.37 2.08 -15.20
N ASP A 64 -12.38 2.33 -16.03
CA ASP A 64 -13.31 1.31 -16.52
C ASP A 64 -12.58 0.16 -17.21
N ARG A 65 -11.57 0.47 -18.05
CA ARG A 65 -10.75 -0.54 -18.73
C ARG A 65 -9.94 -1.38 -17.75
N ILE A 66 -9.36 -0.75 -16.72
CA ILE A 66 -8.60 -1.46 -15.68
C ILE A 66 -9.53 -2.35 -14.87
N ASP A 67 -10.70 -1.86 -14.46
CA ASP A 67 -11.67 -2.63 -13.67
C ASP A 67 -12.12 -3.89 -14.40
N GLN A 68 -12.45 -3.78 -15.69
CA GLN A 68 -12.80 -4.93 -16.53
C GLN A 68 -11.66 -5.95 -16.62
N HIS A 69 -10.42 -5.47 -16.79
CA HIS A 69 -9.25 -6.34 -16.86
C HIS A 69 -9.00 -7.08 -15.53
N MET A 70 -9.08 -6.37 -14.41
CA MET A 70 -8.84 -6.95 -13.07
C MET A 70 -9.90 -7.99 -12.72
N LEU A 71 -11.18 -7.72 -12.98
CA LEU A 71 -12.26 -8.70 -12.76
C LEU A 71 -12.03 -9.98 -13.56
N ALA A 72 -11.63 -9.86 -14.82
CA ALA A 72 -11.34 -11.02 -15.67
C ALA A 72 -10.16 -11.84 -15.13
N GLU A 73 -9.06 -11.18 -14.74
CA GLU A 73 -7.86 -11.86 -14.23
C GLU A 73 -8.10 -12.51 -12.85
N LEU A 74 -8.78 -11.82 -11.94
CA LEU A 74 -9.12 -12.38 -10.63
C LEU A 74 -10.01 -13.61 -10.77
N LYS A 75 -11.01 -13.57 -11.67
CA LYS A 75 -11.82 -14.73 -12.00
C LYS A 75 -10.99 -15.87 -12.61
N ARG A 76 -10.08 -15.55 -13.55
CA ARG A 76 -9.19 -16.54 -14.18
C ARG A 76 -8.28 -17.23 -13.16
N LEU A 77 -7.80 -16.49 -12.16
CA LEU A 77 -6.96 -16.99 -11.07
C LEU A 77 -7.76 -17.75 -10.00
N GLY A 78 -9.10 -17.71 -10.03
CA GLY A 78 -9.95 -18.25 -8.97
C GLY A 78 -9.78 -17.51 -7.65
N SER A 79 -9.40 -16.23 -7.69
CA SER A 79 -9.23 -15.41 -6.49
C SER A 79 -10.59 -14.99 -5.92
N ASP A 80 -10.73 -15.07 -4.60
CA ASP A 80 -11.88 -14.64 -3.82
C ASP A 80 -11.78 -13.17 -3.37
N PHE A 81 -10.81 -12.41 -3.90
CA PHE A 81 -10.62 -11.02 -3.54
C PHE A 81 -11.85 -10.17 -3.95
N PRO A 82 -12.48 -9.44 -3.01
CA PRO A 82 -13.74 -8.73 -3.26
C PRO A 82 -13.50 -7.38 -3.97
N TYR A 83 -13.05 -7.44 -5.23
CA TYR A 83 -12.67 -6.25 -6.01
C TYR A 83 -13.83 -5.27 -6.19
N THR A 84 -15.00 -5.78 -6.59
CA THR A 84 -16.21 -4.98 -6.85
C THR A 84 -16.65 -4.20 -5.61
N GLU A 85 -16.69 -4.85 -4.44
CA GLU A 85 -17.08 -4.21 -3.18
C GLU A 85 -16.08 -3.12 -2.76
N LYS A 86 -14.79 -3.33 -3.04
CA LYS A 86 -13.72 -2.42 -2.62
C LYS A 86 -13.51 -1.22 -3.53
N PHE A 87 -13.75 -1.37 -4.84
CA PHE A 87 -13.34 -0.37 -5.83
C PHE A 87 -14.45 0.08 -6.78
N MET A 88 -15.56 -0.66 -6.87
CA MET A 88 -16.66 -0.34 -7.78
C MET A 88 -17.94 0.08 -7.06
N GLY A 89 -17.94 0.06 -5.72
CA GLY A 89 -18.99 0.67 -4.90
C GLY A 89 -18.86 2.20 -4.90
N LYS A 90 -19.97 2.90 -5.17
CA LYS A 90 -20.06 4.36 -5.04
C LYS A 90 -19.95 4.82 -3.60
#